data_AF-A0A7C4AF39-F1
#
_entry.id   AF-A0A7C4AF39-F1
#
_cell.length_a   1.000
_cell.length_b   1.000
_cell.length_c   1.000
_cell.angle_alpha   90.00
_cell.angle_beta   90.00
_cell.angle_gamma   90.00
#
_symmetry.space_group_name_H-M   'P 1'
#
loop_
_entity.id
_entity.type
_entity.pdbx_description
1 polymer ?
#
loop_
_entity_poly.entity_id
_entity_poly.type
_entity_poly.pdbx_seq_one_letter_code
_entity_poly.pdbx_strand_id
1 'polypeptide(L)'
;VSIATFGIRAGMPVGLAVTLRGIRMYDFLDKLFSIVLPRLRDFRGVSRKSFDKYGNYTLGFSEHTVFPEVDVTKATAPKGLAITITTNAGSPEKGLRLLELLGIPFEKEG
;
A
#
# COMPACT_ATOMS: atom_id res chain seq x y z
N VAL A 1 18.91 -9.45 -19.37
CA VAL A 1 17.91 -10.55 -19.36
C VAL A 1 16.70 -10.08 -20.16
N SER A 2 16.29 -10.84 -21.18
CA SER A 2 15.05 -10.60 -21.93
C SER A 2 14.02 -11.61 -21.43
N ILE A 3 12.80 -11.17 -21.11
CA ILE A 3 11.71 -12.07 -20.70
C ILE A 3 10.70 -12.07 -21.85
N ALA A 4 10.86 -13.03 -22.77
CA ALA A 4 10.13 -13.07 -24.05
C ALA A 4 8.61 -13.14 -23.88
N THR A 5 8.12 -13.81 -22.83
CA THR A 5 6.68 -13.98 -22.54
C THR A 5 5.94 -12.66 -22.33
N PHE A 6 6.62 -11.62 -21.83
CA PHE A 6 6.02 -10.30 -21.60
C PHE A 6 6.46 -9.26 -22.64
N GLY A 7 7.20 -9.66 -23.68
CA GLY A 7 7.68 -8.77 -24.73
C GLY A 7 8.66 -7.68 -24.25
N ILE A 8 9.26 -7.84 -23.07
CA ILE A 8 10.14 -6.84 -22.46
C ILE A 8 11.61 -7.08 -22.78
N ARG A 9 12.32 -5.99 -23.06
CA ARG A 9 13.77 -5.95 -23.28
C ARG A 9 14.45 -5.20 -22.13
N ALA A 10 15.73 -5.49 -21.92
CA ALA A 10 16.52 -4.77 -20.93
C ALA A 10 16.52 -3.26 -21.23
N GLY A 11 16.32 -2.44 -20.19
CA GLY A 11 16.25 -0.98 -20.31
C GLY A 11 14.86 -0.42 -20.64
N MET A 12 13.85 -1.25 -20.93
CA MET A 12 12.48 -0.77 -21.10
C MET A 12 11.86 -0.37 -19.75
N PRO A 13 11.21 0.80 -19.63
CA PRO A 13 10.47 1.18 -18.43
C PRO A 13 9.24 0.29 -18.26
N VAL A 14 9.13 -0.40 -17.12
CA VAL A 14 8.05 -1.35 -16.82
C VAL A 14 7.11 -0.88 -15.71
N GLY A 15 7.49 0.16 -14.96
CA GLY A 15 6.71 0.66 -13.85
C GLY A 15 7.36 1.86 -13.17
N LEU A 16 6.70 2.34 -12.13
CA LEU A 16 7.15 3.45 -11.29
C LEU A 16 7.18 2.97 -9.83
N ALA A 17 8.17 3.43 -9.08
CA ALA A 17 8.28 3.16 -7.65
C ALA A 17 8.76 4.42 -6.93
N VAL A 18 8.29 4.61 -5.70
CA VAL A 18 8.72 5.69 -4.81
C VAL A 18 9.00 5.09 -3.44
N THR A 19 10.06 5.58 -2.78
CA THR A 19 10.36 5.23 -1.39
C THR A 19 10.21 6.46 -0.52
N LEU A 20 9.30 6.39 0.45
CA LEU A 20 9.08 7.45 1.43
C LEU A 20 9.87 7.13 2.71
N ARG A 21 10.57 8.13 3.27
CA ARG A 21 11.33 8.02 4.53
C ARG A 21 11.16 9.27 5.37
N GLY A 22 11.34 9.14 6.69
CA GLY A 22 11.25 10.25 7.64
C GLY A 22 9.85 10.85 7.70
N ILE A 23 9.77 12.17 7.77
CA ILE A 23 8.50 12.91 7.96
C ILE A 23 7.48 12.58 6.84
N ARG A 24 7.90 12.59 5.57
CA ARG A 24 7.02 12.29 4.43
C ARG A 24 6.37 10.91 4.50
N MET A 25 7.04 9.94 5.13
CA MET A 25 6.48 8.60 5.33
C MET A 25 5.35 8.64 6.36
N TYR A 26 5.59 9.29 7.51
CA TYR A 26 4.58 9.39 8.56
C TYR A 26 3.36 10.20 8.11
N ASP A 27 3.56 11.32 7.42
CA ASP A 27 2.46 12.12 6.85
C ASP A 27 1.62 11.30 5.86
N PHE A 28 2.28 10.50 5.00
CA PHE A 28 1.60 9.62 4.07
C PHE A 28 0.81 8.52 4.79
N LEU A 29 1.38 7.90 5.83
CA LEU A 29 0.70 6.86 6.60
C LEU A 29 -0.51 7.40 7.35
N ASP A 30 -0.39 8.56 7.99
CA ASP A 30 -1.51 9.21 8.67
C ASP A 30 -2.65 9.49 7.69
N LYS A 31 -2.34 10.08 6.53
CA LYS A 31 -3.32 10.30 5.46
C LYS A 31 -3.92 8.98 4.94
N LEU A 32 -3.10 7.96 4.77
CA LEU A 32 -3.53 6.65 4.31
C LEU A 32 -4.56 6.05 5.28
N PHE A 33 -4.27 6.07 6.58
CA PHE A 33 -5.10 5.45 7.61
C PHE A 33 -6.37 6.24 7.90
N SER A 34 -6.24 7.57 8.01
CA SER A 34 -7.33 8.44 8.47
C SER A 34 -8.25 8.90 7.34
N ILE A 35 -7.76 8.97 6.09
CA ILE A 35 -8.51 9.56 4.96
C ILE A 35 -8.71 8.57 3.83
N VAL A 36 -7.66 7.89 3.37
CA VAL A 36 -7.73 7.09 2.13
C VAL A 36 -8.44 5.76 2.37
N LEU A 37 -8.07 5.02 3.41
CA LEU A 37 -8.67 3.71 3.72
C LEU A 37 -10.19 3.79 3.95
N PRO A 38 -10.72 4.74 4.76
CA PRO A 38 -12.17 4.86 4.95
C PRO A 38 -12.95 5.25 3.69
N ARG A 39 -12.29 5.83 2.67
CA ARG A 39 -12.91 6.19 1.39
C ARG A 39 -13.01 5.01 0.41
N LEU A 40 -12.38 3.88 0.72
CA LEU A 40 -12.54 2.67 -0.08
C LEU A 40 -14.01 2.23 -0.06
N ARG A 41 -14.55 1.91 -1.24
CA ARG A 41 -15.90 1.38 -1.35
C ARG A 41 -15.99 0.05 -0.60
N ASP A 42 -17.05 -0.13 0.18
CA ASP A 42 -17.29 -1.35 0.98
C ASP A 42 -16.15 -1.67 1.97
N PHE A 43 -15.43 -0.65 2.45
CA PHE A 43 -14.31 -0.83 3.39
C PHE A 43 -14.76 -1.45 4.72
N ARG A 44 -14.18 -2.62 5.06
CA ARG A 44 -14.42 -3.33 6.33
C ARG A 44 -13.20 -3.36 7.25
N GLY A 45 -12.13 -2.70 6.82
CA GLY A 45 -10.80 -2.83 7.39
C GLY A 45 -9.82 -3.45 6.38
N VAL A 46 -8.53 -3.39 6.70
CA VAL A 46 -7.50 -4.08 5.94
C VAL A 46 -7.23 -5.47 6.53
N SER A 47 -6.82 -6.42 5.69
CA SER A 47 -6.56 -7.80 6.12
C SER A 47 -5.42 -7.88 7.12
N ARG A 48 -5.60 -8.68 8.19
CA ARG A 48 -4.55 -9.02 9.17
C ARG A 48 -3.55 -10.04 8.65
N LYS A 49 -3.78 -10.64 7.48
CA LYS A 49 -2.99 -11.76 6.95
C LYS A 49 -1.90 -11.34 5.96
N SER A 50 -1.84 -10.06 5.57
CA SER A 50 -0.93 -9.56 4.54
C SER A 50 0.48 -9.21 5.05
N PHE A 51 0.91 -9.87 6.12
CA PHE A 51 2.27 -9.73 6.66
C PHE A 51 3.21 -10.76 6.07
N ASP A 52 4.44 -10.35 5.77
CA ASP A 52 5.52 -11.28 5.50
C ASP A 52 6.12 -11.84 6.81
N LYS A 53 7.02 -12.81 6.68
CA LYS A 53 7.66 -13.49 7.83
C LYS A 53 8.48 -12.55 8.72
N TYR A 54 8.82 -11.35 8.26
CA TYR A 54 9.67 -10.40 8.96
C TYR A 54 8.87 -9.23 9.57
N GLY A 55 7.54 -9.21 9.40
CA GLY A 55 6.66 -8.18 9.93
C GLY A 55 6.48 -6.97 9.01
N ASN A 56 6.82 -7.08 7.72
CA ASN A 56 6.45 -6.09 6.72
C ASN A 56 5.02 -6.31 6.25
N TYR A 57 4.28 -5.24 6.02
CA TYR A 57 2.88 -5.31 5.61
C TYR A 57 2.72 -4.82 4.17
N THR A 58 2.00 -5.56 3.34
CA THR A 58 1.69 -5.13 1.97
C THR A 58 0.20 -4.98 1.75
N LEU A 59 -0.19 -3.81 1.25
CA LEU A 59 -1.55 -3.46 0.90
C LEU A 59 -1.64 -3.18 -0.61
N GLY A 60 -2.61 -3.83 -1.27
CA GLY A 60 -2.91 -3.59 -2.68
C GLY A 60 -4.13 -2.70 -2.85
N PHE A 61 -4.08 -1.79 -3.81
CA PHE A 61 -5.18 -0.96 -4.25
C PHE A 61 -5.48 -1.27 -5.71
N SER A 62 -6.74 -1.53 -6.02
CA SER A 62 -7.19 -1.70 -7.41
C SER A 62 -7.15 -0.39 -8.18
N GLU A 63 -7.39 0.74 -7.51
CA GLU A 63 -7.46 2.07 -8.13
C GLU A 63 -6.82 3.14 -7.24
N HIS A 64 -6.04 4.03 -7.84
CA HIS A 64 -5.40 5.18 -7.18
C HIS A 64 -6.32 6.39 -7.01
N THR A 65 -7.55 6.38 -7.56
CA THR A 65 -8.54 7.46 -7.46
C THR A 65 -9.06 7.71 -6.05
N VAL A 66 -8.78 6.78 -5.13
CA VAL A 66 -9.09 6.89 -3.69
C VAL A 66 -8.32 8.00 -2.98
N PHE A 67 -7.19 8.41 -3.53
CA PHE A 67 -6.38 9.51 -3.00
C PHE A 67 -7.02 10.86 -3.37
N PRO A 68 -7.33 11.74 -2.39
CA PRO A 68 -8.00 13.02 -2.67
C PRO A 68 -7.20 13.97 -3.57
N GLU A 69 -5.88 13.80 -3.65
CA GLU A 69 -5.01 14.59 -4.52
C GLU A 69 -5.10 14.21 -6.00
N VAL A 70 -5.70 13.06 -6.32
CA VAL A 70 -5.83 12.59 -7.69
C VAL A 70 -7.04 13.25 -8.35
N ASP A 71 -6.76 14.05 -9.39
CA ASP A 71 -7.79 14.62 -10.24
C ASP A 71 -8.32 13.57 -11.22
N VAL A 72 -9.51 13.04 -10.93
CA VAL A 72 -10.17 12.01 -11.73
C VAL A 72 -10.49 12.50 -13.14
N THR A 73 -10.64 13.81 -13.35
CA THR A 73 -10.95 14.38 -14.68
C THR A 73 -9.73 14.37 -15.62
N LYS A 74 -8.52 14.33 -15.05
CA LYS A 74 -7.25 14.24 -15.79
C LYS A 74 -6.67 12.83 -15.82
N ALA A 75 -7.16 11.93 -14.97
CA ALA A 75 -6.71 10.55 -14.91
C ALA A 75 -7.17 9.78 -16.16
N THR A 76 -6.22 9.34 -16.99
CA THR A 76 -6.50 8.71 -18.30
C THR A 76 -7.13 7.32 -18.14
N ALA A 77 -6.80 6.60 -17.06
CA ALA A 77 -7.40 5.31 -16.70
C ALA A 77 -7.07 4.98 -15.22
N PRO A 78 -7.95 4.27 -14.50
CA PRO A 78 -7.63 3.77 -13.17
C PRO A 78 -6.39 2.86 -13.24
N LYS A 79 -5.45 3.10 -12.33
CA LYS A 79 -4.23 2.31 -12.14
C LYS A 79 -4.22 1.76 -10.73
N GLY A 80 -3.88 0.48 -10.60
CA GLY A 80 -3.62 -0.13 -9.31
C GLY A 80 -2.26 0.29 -8.76
N LEU A 81 -2.10 0.17 -7.45
CA LEU A 81 -0.83 0.40 -6.76
C LEU A 81 -0.70 -0.57 -5.59
N ALA A 82 0.54 -0.87 -5.22
CA ALA A 82 0.87 -1.64 -4.04
C ALA A 82 1.71 -0.78 -3.10
N ILE A 83 1.37 -0.81 -1.82
CA ILE A 83 2.08 -0.11 -0.75
C ILE A 83 2.64 -1.16 0.20
N THR A 84 3.96 -1.16 0.36
CA THR A 84 4.63 -2.01 1.33
C THR A 84 5.18 -1.16 2.45
N ILE A 85 4.72 -1.42 3.66
CA ILE A 85 5.21 -0.82 4.90
C ILE A 85 6.32 -1.72 5.43
N THR A 86 7.56 -1.27 5.29
CA THR A 86 8.73 -1.97 5.80
C THR A 86 8.95 -1.61 7.26
N THR A 87 9.09 -2.62 8.11
CA THR A 87 9.31 -2.44 9.56
C THR A 87 10.55 -3.19 10.02
N ASN A 88 11.03 -2.88 11.22
CA ASN A 88 12.07 -3.62 11.92
C ASN A 88 11.49 -4.59 12.97
N ALA A 89 10.21 -4.96 12.85
CA ALA A 89 9.50 -5.76 13.84
C ALA A 89 10.08 -7.17 14.01
N GLY A 90 10.56 -7.77 12.92
CA GLY A 90 11.21 -9.08 12.91
C GLY A 90 10.26 -10.28 13.02
N SER A 91 8.95 -10.04 13.22
CA SER A 91 7.92 -11.08 13.15
C SER A 91 6.55 -10.49 12.74
N PRO A 92 5.64 -11.31 12.17
CA PRO A 92 4.30 -10.86 11.80
C PRO A 92 3.50 -10.30 12.97
N GLU A 93 3.59 -10.92 14.15
CA GLU A 93 2.80 -10.53 15.33
C GLU A 93 3.22 -9.14 15.84
N LYS A 94 4.53 -8.88 15.86
CA LYS A 94 5.07 -7.57 16.23
C LYS A 94 4.72 -6.51 15.19
N GLY A 95 4.78 -6.87 13.90
CA GLY A 95 4.38 -5.98 12.80
C GLY A 95 2.90 -5.60 12.88
N LEU A 96 2.03 -6.58 13.13
CA LEU A 96 0.60 -6.37 13.36
C LEU A 96 0.37 -5.41 14.52
N ARG A 97 0.98 -5.70 15.67
CA ARG A 97 0.80 -4.87 16.87
C ARG A 97 1.31 -3.45 16.68
N LEU A 98 2.42 -3.26 15.96
CA LEU A 98 2.94 -1.94 15.63
C LEU A 98 1.92 -1.15 14.79
N LEU A 99 1.39 -1.75 13.72
CA LEU A 99 0.44 -1.06 12.86
C LEU A 99 -0.91 -0.80 13.55
N GLU A 100 -1.37 -1.70 14.43
CA GLU A 100 -2.54 -1.47 15.29
C GLU A 100 -2.36 -0.21 16.15
N LEU A 101 -1.20 -0.07 16.80
CA LEU A 101 -0.89 1.09 17.64
C LEU A 101 -0.71 2.38 16.83
N LEU A 102 -0.27 2.27 15.57
CA LEU A 102 -0.21 3.39 14.63
C LEU A 102 -1.59 3.77 14.06
N GLY A 103 -2.65 3.03 14.38
CA GLY A 103 -4.02 3.39 14.03
C GLY A 103 -4.51 2.85 12.68
N ILE A 104 -3.86 1.83 12.11
CA ILE A 104 -4.40 1.22 10.89
C ILE A 104 -5.75 0.53 11.19
N PRO A 105 -6.80 0.76 10.39
CA PRO A 105 -8.08 0.10 10.57
C PRO A 105 -8.05 -1.32 10.01
N PHE A 106 -7.66 -2.31 10.83
CA PHE A 106 -7.78 -3.73 10.48
C PHE A 106 -9.23 -4.21 10.50
N GLU A 107 -9.53 -5.24 9.69
CA GLU A 107 -10.79 -5.97 9.80
C GLU A 107 -10.94 -6.54 11.22
N LYS A 108 -12.16 -6.47 11.76
CA LYS A 108 -12.48 -7.11 13.04
C LYS A 108 -12.42 -8.63 12.85
N GLU A 109 -11.78 -9.34 13.79
CA GLU A 109 -11.94 -10.79 13.88
C GLU A 109 -13.42 -11.09 14.15
N GLY A 110 -14.05 -11.79 13.21
CA GLY A 110 -15.37 -12.40 13.38
C GLY A 110 -15.23 -13.81 13.92
#